data_AF-A0A7Z9RWK3-F1
#
_entry.id   AF-A0A7Z9RWK3-F1
#
_cell.length_a   1.000
_cell.length_b   1.000
_cell.length_c   1.000
_cell.angle_alpha   90.00
_cell.angle_beta   90.00
_cell.angle_gamma   90.00
#
_symmetry.space_group_name_H-M   'P 1'
#
loop_
_entity.id
_entity.type
_entity.pdbx_description
1 polymer ?
#
loop_
_entity_poly.entity_id
_entity_poly.type
_entity_poly.pdbx_seq_one_letter_code
_entity_poly.pdbx_strand_id
1 'polypeptide(L)'
;RMSDEEIIETLTAIHGIGRWTVEMLLIFQLGRPDVLPVDDLGVRKGFARMRGKKKLPTPKQLTRAAKKWQPYRSIGSWYCWRATEM
;
A
#
# COMPACT_ATOMS: atom_id res chain seq x y z
N ARG A 1 20.97 -6.51 -5.90
CA ARG A 1 19.69 -6.68 -5.17
C ARG A 1 18.63 -5.95 -5.98
N MET A 2 17.54 -6.60 -6.37
CA MET A 2 16.49 -5.95 -7.17
C MET A 2 15.80 -4.84 -6.36
N SER A 3 15.45 -3.76 -7.04
CA SER A 3 14.57 -2.69 -6.56
C SER A 3 13.13 -3.17 -6.46
N ASP A 4 12.29 -2.41 -5.75
CA ASP A 4 10.88 -2.75 -5.55
C ASP A 4 10.12 -2.74 -6.89
N GLU A 5 10.42 -1.78 -7.77
CA GLU A 5 9.84 -1.69 -9.12
C GLU A 5 10.28 -2.87 -10.03
N GLU A 6 11.55 -3.26 -10.01
CA GLU A 6 12.02 -4.43 -10.77
C GLU A 6 11.32 -5.73 -10.33
N ILE A 7 11.07 -5.89 -9.02
CA ILE A 7 10.35 -7.04 -8.49
C ILE A 7 8.89 -7.02 -8.96
N ILE A 8 8.23 -5.85 -8.93
CA ILE A 8 6.87 -5.68 -9.42
C ILE A 8 6.79 -6.05 -10.90
N GLU A 9 7.64 -5.48 -11.74
CA GLU A 9 7.63 -5.75 -13.18
C GLU A 9 7.86 -7.24 -13.48
N THR A 10 8.84 -7.85 -12.82
CA THR A 10 9.18 -9.27 -13.04
C THR A 10 8.04 -10.20 -12.65
N LEU A 11 7.43 -9.99 -11.48
CA LEU A 11 6.42 -10.90 -10.95
C LEU A 11 5.04 -10.69 -11.57
N THR A 12 4.71 -9.46 -11.97
CA THR A 12 3.43 -9.18 -12.65
C THR A 12 3.36 -9.71 -14.08
N ALA A 13 4.48 -10.14 -14.66
CA ALA A 13 4.49 -10.87 -15.93
C ALA A 13 3.84 -12.27 -15.83
N ILE A 14 3.70 -12.83 -14.62
CA ILE A 14 3.09 -14.14 -14.39
C ILE A 14 1.57 -13.99 -14.39
N HIS A 15 0.88 -14.76 -15.22
CA HIS A 15 -0.58 -14.76 -15.29
C HIS A 15 -1.21 -15.04 -13.91
N GLY A 16 -2.12 -14.17 -13.48
CA GLY A 16 -2.78 -14.24 -12.17
C GLY A 16 -2.09 -13.45 -11.05
N ILE A 17 -0.88 -12.91 -11.27
CA ILE A 17 -0.18 -12.06 -10.29
C ILE A 17 -0.35 -10.58 -10.66
N GLY A 18 -1.15 -9.85 -9.89
CA GLY A 18 -1.31 -8.40 -10.02
C GLY A 18 -0.34 -7.61 -9.17
N ARG A 19 -0.23 -6.29 -9.42
CA ARG A 19 0.62 -5.37 -8.63
C ARG A 19 0.37 -5.48 -7.13
N TRP A 20 -0.91 -5.46 -6.74
CA TRP A 20 -1.31 -5.57 -5.33
C TRP A 20 -0.72 -6.82 -4.66
N THR A 21 -0.76 -7.97 -5.35
CA THR A 21 -0.20 -9.24 -4.84
C THR A 21 1.31 -9.11 -4.59
N VAL A 22 2.03 -8.46 -5.50
CA VAL A 22 3.47 -8.22 -5.33
C VAL A 22 3.73 -7.22 -4.21
N GLU A 23 2.92 -6.17 -4.07
CA GLU A 23 3.04 -5.22 -2.96
C GLU A 23 2.84 -5.90 -1.60
N MET A 24 1.93 -6.89 -1.50
CA MET A 24 1.80 -7.71 -0.29
C MET A 24 3.06 -8.52 -0.02
N LEU A 25 3.67 -9.13 -1.05
CA LEU A 25 4.95 -9.82 -0.94
C LEU A 25 6.07 -8.88 -0.45
N LEU A 26 6.17 -7.67 -1.03
CA LEU A 26 7.17 -6.69 -0.65
C LEU A 26 7.07 -6.31 0.84
N ILE A 27 5.84 -6.12 1.35
CA ILE A 27 5.60 -5.74 2.75
C ILE A 27 5.84 -6.92 3.69
N PHE A 28 5.16 -8.04 3.48
CA PHE A 28 5.07 -9.10 4.49
C PHE A 28 6.21 -10.12 4.42
N GLN A 29 6.73 -10.40 3.23
CA GLN A 29 7.78 -11.42 3.06
C GLN A 29 9.18 -10.82 2.94
N LEU A 30 9.29 -9.67 2.24
CA LEU A 30 10.58 -9.01 2.00
C LEU A 30 10.87 -7.84 2.95
N GLY A 31 9.91 -7.45 3.79
CA GLY A 31 10.08 -6.40 4.79
C GLY A 31 10.44 -5.03 4.20
N ARG A 32 10.00 -4.72 2.99
CA ARG A 32 10.29 -3.43 2.34
C ARG A 32 9.57 -2.31 3.09
N PRO A 33 10.28 -1.27 3.56
CA PRO A 33 9.69 -0.28 4.46
C PRO A 33 8.81 0.75 3.75
N ASP A 34 8.96 0.93 2.42
CA ASP A 34 8.39 2.08 1.71
C ASP A 34 7.35 1.73 0.62
N VAL A 35 6.46 0.79 0.91
CA VAL A 35 5.41 0.33 -0.02
C VAL A 35 4.04 0.89 0.38
N LEU A 36 3.31 1.42 -0.60
CA LEU A 36 1.95 1.92 -0.43
C LEU A 36 1.03 1.24 -1.44
N PRO A 37 0.22 0.25 -1.04
CA PRO A 37 -0.68 -0.43 -1.95
C PRO A 37 -1.92 0.44 -2.15
N VAL A 38 -1.83 1.36 -3.12
CA VAL A 38 -2.82 2.44 -3.32
C VAL A 38 -4.20 1.95 -3.74
N ASP A 39 -4.27 0.74 -4.31
CA ASP A 39 -5.50 0.09 -4.75
C ASP A 39 -6.11 -0.81 -3.67
N ASP A 40 -5.42 -1.02 -2.54
CA ASP A 40 -5.92 -1.82 -1.42
C ASP A 40 -7.12 -1.14 -0.76
N LEU A 41 -8.26 -1.85 -0.78
CA LEU A 41 -9.50 -1.33 -0.20
C LEU A 41 -9.39 -1.12 1.31
N GLY A 42 -8.66 -1.99 2.03
CA GLY A 42 -8.40 -1.88 3.46
C GLY A 42 -7.60 -0.63 3.80
N VAL A 43 -6.52 -0.36 3.07
CA VAL A 43 -5.71 0.86 3.22
C VAL A 43 -6.55 2.09 2.93
N ARG A 44 -7.32 2.11 1.84
CA ARG A 44 -8.19 3.25 1.49
C ARG A 44 -9.27 3.50 2.54
N LYS A 45 -9.89 2.44 3.07
CA LYS A 45 -10.89 2.52 4.16
C LYS A 45 -10.26 3.02 5.46
N GLY A 46 -9.13 2.44 5.86
CA GLY A 46 -8.37 2.84 7.04
C GLY A 46 -7.96 4.30 6.99
N PHE A 47 -7.40 4.73 5.85
CA PHE A 47 -7.04 6.13 5.63
C PHE A 47 -8.25 7.06 5.73
N ALA A 48 -9.39 6.69 5.11
CA ALA A 48 -10.61 7.49 5.20
C ALA A 48 -11.07 7.63 6.66
N ARG A 49 -11.08 6.53 7.42
CA ARG A 49 -11.46 6.52 8.83
C ARG A 49 -10.54 7.38 9.70
N MET A 50 -9.22 7.21 9.58
CA MET A 50 -8.22 8.01 10.31
C MET A 50 -8.33 9.51 10.04
N ARG A 51 -8.90 9.90 8.89
CA ARG A 51 -9.11 11.29 8.49
C ARG A 51 -10.56 11.77 8.70
N GLY A 52 -11.43 10.97 9.32
CA GLY A 52 -12.84 11.30 9.54
C GLY A 52 -13.64 11.50 8.26
N LYS A 53 -13.23 10.89 7.14
CA LYS A 53 -13.87 11.05 5.83
C LYS A 53 -14.86 9.92 5.56
N LYS A 54 -16.06 10.28 5.09
CA LYS A 54 -17.08 9.32 4.64
C LYS A 54 -16.76 8.71 3.26
N LYS A 55 -16.04 9.44 2.40
CA LYS A 55 -15.67 8.99 1.04
C LYS A 55 -14.27 8.39 1.04
N LEU A 56 -14.11 7.29 0.29
CA LEU A 56 -12.80 6.68 0.07
C LEU A 56 -11.90 7.63 -0.73
N PRO A 57 -10.62 7.79 -0.33
CA PRO A 57 -9.67 8.55 -1.13
C PRO A 57 -9.47 7.88 -2.49
N THR A 58 -9.26 8.65 -3.56
CA THR A 58 -8.76 8.08 -4.82
C THR A 58 -7.29 7.66 -4.67
N PRO A 59 -6.76 6.76 -5.50
CA PRO A 59 -5.33 6.41 -5.47
C PRO A 59 -4.43 7.64 -5.49
N LYS A 60 -4.71 8.61 -6.38
CA LYS A 60 -3.98 9.89 -6.46
C LYS A 60 -4.01 10.70 -5.16
N GLN A 61 -5.16 10.75 -4.47
CA GLN A 61 -5.28 11.44 -3.19
C GLN A 61 -4.50 10.72 -2.08
N LEU A 62 -4.57 9.39 -2.06
CA LEU A 62 -3.83 8.56 -1.10
C LEU A 62 -2.32 8.72 -1.30
N THR A 63 -1.82 8.58 -2.54
CA THR A 63 -0.40 8.79 -2.88
C THR A 63 0.08 10.17 -2.44
N ARG A 64 -0.69 11.23 -2.71
CA ARG A 64 -0.30 12.60 -2.31
C ARG A 64 -0.21 12.73 -0.79
N ALA A 65 -1.14 12.16 -0.04
CA ALA A 65 -1.16 12.26 1.41
C ALA A 65 -0.04 11.42 2.06
N ALA A 66 0.19 10.21 1.54
CA ALA A 66 1.18 9.26 2.04
C ALA A 66 2.64 9.66 1.72
N LYS A 67 2.89 10.71 0.91
CA LYS A 67 4.24 11.27 0.74
C LYS A 67 4.91 11.61 2.08
N LYS A 68 4.14 12.05 3.07
CA LYS A 68 4.63 12.38 4.42
C LYS A 68 5.09 11.16 5.22
N TRP A 69 4.74 9.95 4.78
CA TRP A 69 5.11 8.71 5.44
C TRP A 69 6.42 8.12 4.91
N GLN A 70 7.00 8.68 3.85
CA GLN A 70 8.31 8.25 3.38
C GLN A 70 9.37 8.46 4.46
N PRO A 71 10.35 7.53 4.60
CA PRO A 71 10.56 6.32 3.80
C PRO A 71 9.89 5.05 4.39
N TYR A 72 8.82 5.21 5.17
CA TYR A 72 8.15 4.16 5.94
C TYR A 72 6.67 3.97 5.57
N ARG A 73 6.32 4.11 4.28
CA ARG A 73 4.93 3.98 3.83
C ARG A 73 4.29 2.63 4.17
N SER A 74 5.06 1.54 4.28
CA SER A 74 4.54 0.23 4.70
C SER A 74 3.99 0.25 6.11
N ILE A 75 4.61 1.01 7.02
CA ILE A 75 4.12 1.20 8.39
C ILE A 75 2.80 1.99 8.37
N GLY A 76 2.72 3.03 7.53
CA GLY A 76 1.48 3.79 7.34
C GLY A 76 0.33 2.93 6.80
N SER A 77 0.60 2.06 5.83
CA SER A 77 -0.34 1.06 5.33
C SER A 77 -0.81 0.11 6.43
N TRP A 78 0.11 -0.36 7.29
CA TRP A 78 -0.21 -1.24 8.40
C TRP A 78 -1.18 -0.59 9.41
N TYR A 79 -0.94 0.66 9.79
CA TYR A 79 -1.87 1.40 10.65
C TYR A 79 -3.23 1.64 9.98
N CYS A 80 -3.27 1.82 8.65
CA CYS A 80 -4.54 1.90 7.94
C CYS A 80 -5.34 0.59 8.08
N TRP A 81 -4.70 -0.57 7.92
CA TRP A 81 -5.37 -1.85 8.16
C TRP A 81 -5.86 -1.99 9.60
N ARG A 82 -5.05 -1.64 10.61
CA ARG A 82 -5.48 -1.66 12.02
C ARG A 82 -6.69 -0.76 12.29
N ALA A 83 -6.75 0.41 11.67
CA ALA A 83 -7.89 1.31 11.83
C ALA A 83 -9.21 0.69 11.33
N THR A 84 -9.17 -0.28 10.41
CA THR A 84 -10.40 -0.96 9.94
C THR A 84 -10.96 -1.97 10.93
N GLU A 85 -10.18 -2.40 11.92
CA GLU A 85 -10.58 -3.39 12.94
C GLU A 85 -11.18 -2.75 14.20
N MET A 86 -11.06 -1.42 14.33
CA MET A 86 -11.67 -0.64 15.41
C MET A 86 -13.16 -0.42 15.18
#